data_AF-A0A8S9PFE4-F1
#
_entry.id   AF-A0A8S9PFE4-F1
#
_cell.length_a   1.000
_cell.length_b   1.000
_cell.length_c   1.000
_cell.angle_alpha   90.00
_cell.angle_beta   90.00
_cell.angle_gamma   90.00
#
_symmetry.space_group_name_H-M   'P 1'
#
loop_
_entity.id
_entity.type
_entity.pdbx_description
1 polymer ?
#
loop_
_entity_poly.entity_id
_entity_poly.type
_entity_poly.pdbx_seq_one_letter_code
_entity_poly.pdbx_strand_id
1 'polypeptide(L)'
;LSKDSSKGSLSRQDLGGSSISSLSKGKQIFQGHREVFTHFISLPLATHSKLQDEVKGFQASVVNMGFHESLLVSPSKLHLTVVMLNLKDVKDLDKAKRVLKDISKNVNDALDNRPVAIRLRGLVKWNILGFK
;
A
#
# COMPACT_ATOMS: atom_id res chain seq x y z
N LEU A 1 -44.50 2.65 32.35
CA LEU A 1 -44.96 2.13 33.65
C LEU A 1 -43.89 1.17 34.16
N SER A 2 -43.21 1.53 35.26
CA SER A 2 -42.11 0.78 35.88
C SER A 2 -42.55 -0.55 36.51
N LYS A 3 -41.65 -1.54 36.59
CA LYS A 3 -41.14 -2.12 37.86
C LYS A 3 -40.11 -3.26 37.70
N ASP A 4 -38.96 -3.00 38.30
CA ASP A 4 -37.94 -3.81 39.01
C ASP A 4 -37.88 -5.37 39.04
N SER A 5 -36.67 -5.86 38.73
CA SER A 5 -35.63 -6.51 39.59
C SER A 5 -35.91 -7.73 40.51
N SER A 6 -35.14 -8.83 40.31
CA SER A 6 -34.34 -9.60 41.32
C SER A 6 -33.77 -10.93 40.74
N LYS A 7 -32.44 -11.14 40.68
CA LYS A 7 -31.49 -11.85 41.61
C LYS A 7 -31.40 -13.40 41.49
N GLY A 8 -30.16 -13.92 41.37
CA GLY A 8 -29.76 -15.32 41.66
C GLY A 8 -28.47 -15.75 40.93
N SER A 9 -27.25 -15.41 41.41
CA SER A 9 -26.29 -16.22 42.21
C SER A 9 -25.48 -17.30 41.47
N LEU A 10 -24.14 -17.21 41.67
CA LEU A 10 -23.03 -18.00 41.12
C LEU A 10 -22.98 -19.47 41.61
N SER A 11 -22.34 -20.34 40.80
CA SER A 11 -21.41 -21.35 41.33
C SER A 11 -20.31 -21.72 40.32
N ARG A 12 -19.07 -21.74 40.83
CA ARG A 12 -17.85 -22.25 40.19
C ARG A 12 -17.73 -23.75 40.52
N GLN A 13 -17.40 -24.58 39.55
CA GLN A 13 -16.69 -25.85 39.78
C GLN A 13 -15.63 -26.02 38.69
N ASP A 14 -14.40 -26.25 39.14
CA ASP A 14 -13.17 -26.47 38.39
C ASP A 14 -12.68 -27.87 38.78
N LEU A 15 -12.47 -28.78 37.82
CA LEU A 15 -11.67 -30.01 38.01
C LEU A 15 -11.17 -30.53 36.64
N GLY A 16 -9.90 -30.25 36.35
CA GLY A 16 -8.86 -31.26 36.06
C GLY A 16 -8.94 -32.13 34.79
N GLY A 17 -7.93 -32.01 33.94
CA GLY A 17 -7.62 -33.02 32.91
C GLY A 17 -6.50 -32.62 31.96
N SER A 18 -5.24 -32.72 32.40
CA SER A 18 -4.07 -32.65 31.51
C SER A 18 -3.85 -34.00 30.83
N SER A 19 -3.71 -34.01 29.51
CA SER A 19 -3.10 -35.12 28.76
C SER A 19 -2.50 -34.59 27.47
N ILE A 20 -1.19 -34.39 27.50
CA ILE A 20 -0.34 -34.23 26.33
C ILE A 20 -0.25 -35.62 25.67
N SER A 21 -0.70 -35.75 24.43
CA SER A 21 -0.15 -36.79 23.54
C SER A 21 -0.22 -36.40 22.07
N SER A 22 0.92 -36.59 21.42
CA SER A 22 1.15 -36.73 19.97
C SER A 22 1.01 -35.49 19.06
N LEU A 23 2.18 -34.91 18.80
CA LEU A 23 2.53 -34.15 17.61
C LEU A 23 2.29 -34.98 16.34
N SER A 24 1.25 -34.66 15.57
CA SER A 24 1.23 -34.92 14.13
C SER A 24 1.58 -33.62 13.40
N LYS A 25 2.79 -33.62 12.82
CA LYS A 25 3.33 -32.60 11.90
C LYS A 25 2.41 -32.43 10.69
N GLY A 26 1.40 -31.58 10.82
CA GLY A 26 0.84 -30.85 9.70
C GLY A 26 1.71 -29.64 9.47
N LYS A 27 2.60 -29.70 8.48
CA LYS A 27 3.28 -28.52 7.95
C LYS A 27 2.16 -27.62 7.43
N GLN A 28 1.70 -26.67 8.26
CA GLN A 28 0.85 -25.58 7.83
C GLN A 28 1.59 -24.95 6.67
N ILE A 29 1.06 -25.16 5.48
CA ILE A 29 1.54 -24.52 4.27
C ILE A 29 1.23 -23.06 4.54
N PHE A 30 2.24 -22.29 4.95
CA PHE A 30 2.11 -20.84 5.02
C PHE A 30 1.68 -20.42 3.62
N GLN A 31 0.39 -20.15 3.44
CA GLN A 31 -0.08 -19.32 2.34
C GLN A 31 0.71 -18.04 2.52
N GLY A 32 1.70 -17.83 1.65
CA GLY A 32 2.51 -16.64 1.66
C GLY A 32 1.56 -15.47 1.65
N HIS A 33 1.43 -14.79 2.79
CA HIS A 33 0.60 -13.60 2.90
C HIS A 33 1.17 -12.63 1.88
N ARG A 34 0.47 -12.48 0.74
CA ARG A 34 0.77 -11.40 -0.19
C ARG A 34 0.58 -10.12 0.60
N GLU A 35 1.63 -9.34 0.75
CA GLU A 35 1.50 -8.03 1.36
C GLU A 35 0.61 -7.19 0.45
N VAL A 36 -0.59 -6.88 0.94
CA VAL A 36 -1.52 -5.98 0.27
C VAL A 36 -1.11 -4.56 0.63
N PHE A 37 -0.55 -3.85 -0.36
CA PHE A 37 -0.24 -2.44 -0.20
C PHE A 37 -1.50 -1.61 -0.38
N THR A 38 -1.73 -0.66 0.52
CA THR A 38 -2.92 0.21 0.53
C THR A 38 -2.59 1.65 0.17
N HIS A 39 -1.35 2.07 0.43
CA HIS A 39 -0.88 3.44 0.22
C HIS A 39 0.50 3.44 -0.42
N PHE A 40 0.93 4.59 -0.91
CA PHE A 40 2.27 4.79 -1.43
C PHE A 40 2.73 6.23 -1.19
N ILE A 41 4.05 6.43 -1.17
CA ILE A 41 4.69 7.74 -1.21
C ILE A 41 5.15 7.96 -2.65
N SER A 42 4.76 9.09 -3.24
CA SER A 42 5.12 9.41 -4.61
C SER A 42 5.64 10.82 -4.79
N LEU A 43 6.50 10.98 -5.79
CA LEU A 43 6.84 12.28 -6.35
C LEU A 43 5.87 12.58 -7.51
N PRO A 44 5.06 13.65 -7.43
CA PRO A 44 4.11 13.98 -8.49
C PRO A 44 4.88 14.48 -9.72
N LEU A 45 4.65 13.82 -10.87
CA LEU A 45 5.31 14.17 -12.14
C LEU A 45 4.40 15.04 -13.03
N ALA A 46 3.08 14.95 -12.83
CA ALA A 46 2.10 15.75 -13.56
C ALA A 46 2.18 17.27 -13.28
N THR A 47 3.04 17.72 -12.36
CA THR A 47 3.33 19.14 -12.16
C THR A 47 4.01 19.79 -13.37
N HIS A 48 4.59 19.00 -14.28
CA HIS A 48 5.24 19.47 -15.49
C HIS A 48 4.36 19.24 -16.73
N SER A 49 3.76 20.32 -17.25
CA SER A 49 2.86 20.27 -18.42
C SER A 49 3.53 19.66 -19.65
N LYS A 50 4.78 20.02 -19.93
CA LYS A 50 5.55 19.43 -21.04
C LYS A 50 5.61 17.90 -20.95
N LEU A 51 5.85 17.34 -19.75
CA LEU A 51 5.87 15.89 -19.58
C LEU A 51 4.49 15.27 -19.86
N GLN A 52 3.41 15.93 -19.44
CA GLN A 52 2.06 15.45 -19.75
C GLN A 52 1.81 15.41 -21.26
N ASP A 53 2.25 16.43 -22.00
CA ASP A 53 2.03 16.50 -23.44
C ASP A 53 2.84 15.46 -24.21
N GLU A 54 4.10 15.22 -23.80
CA GLU A 54 4.92 14.13 -24.34
C GLU A 54 4.27 12.75 -24.08
N VAL A 55 3.73 12.53 -22.88
CA VAL A 55 3.00 11.30 -22.55
C VAL A 55 1.72 11.16 -23.36
N LYS A 56 0.96 12.24 -23.57
CA LYS A 56 -0.23 12.22 -24.46
C LYS A 56 0.14 11.83 -25.88
N GLY A 57 1.23 12.39 -26.43
CA GLY A 57 1.73 12.06 -27.76
C GLY A 57 2.11 10.58 -27.89
N PHE A 58 2.80 10.05 -26.88
CA PHE A 58 3.10 8.62 -26.80
C PHE A 58 1.81 7.77 -26.71
N GLN A 59 0.86 8.15 -25.87
CA GLN A 59 -0.43 7.47 -25.70
C GLN A 59 -1.25 7.43 -27.00
N ALA A 60 -1.32 8.54 -27.73
CA ALA A 60 -1.97 8.58 -29.04
C ALA A 60 -1.31 7.61 -30.03
N SER A 61 0.02 7.52 -30.01
CA SER A 61 0.75 6.55 -30.83
C SER A 61 0.42 5.10 -30.46
N VAL A 62 0.28 4.79 -29.18
CA VAL A 62 -0.12 3.46 -28.68
C VAL A 62 -1.56 3.11 -29.09
N VAL A 63 -2.49 4.07 -29.02
CA VAL A 63 -3.87 3.87 -29.48
C VAL A 63 -3.91 3.60 -30.98
N ASN A 64 -3.13 4.34 -31.78
CA ASN A 64 -3.02 4.14 -33.21
C ASN A 64 -2.43 2.76 -33.60
N MET A 65 -1.68 2.12 -32.69
CA MET A 65 -1.21 0.74 -32.85
C MET A 65 -2.28 -0.32 -32.52
N GLY A 66 -3.49 0.09 -32.13
CA GLY A 66 -4.63 -0.79 -31.86
C GLY A 66 -4.84 -1.14 -30.39
N PHE A 67 -4.13 -0.51 -29.46
CA PHE A 67 -4.36 -0.72 -28.02
C PHE A 67 -5.54 0.11 -27.52
N HIS A 68 -6.31 -0.47 -26.61
CA HIS A 68 -7.46 0.21 -26.03
C HIS A 68 -7.04 1.30 -25.02
N GLU A 69 -7.68 2.46 -25.07
CA GLU A 69 -7.37 3.61 -24.21
C GLU A 69 -7.49 3.28 -22.71
N SER A 70 -8.34 2.32 -22.33
CA SER A 70 -8.49 1.89 -20.93
C SER A 70 -7.23 1.26 -20.32
N LEU A 71 -6.24 0.90 -21.15
CA LEU A 71 -4.94 0.42 -20.68
C LEU A 71 -4.01 1.56 -20.25
N LEU A 72 -4.37 2.80 -20.58
CA LEU A 72 -3.54 3.98 -20.39
C LEU A 72 -3.92 4.71 -19.11
N VAL A 73 -2.91 5.04 -18.32
CA VAL A 73 -3.09 5.89 -17.14
C VAL A 73 -3.23 7.35 -17.60
N SER A 74 -4.20 8.07 -17.04
CA SER A 74 -4.36 9.50 -17.33
C SER A 74 -3.05 10.27 -17.06
N PRO A 75 -2.60 11.14 -17.98
CA PRO A 75 -1.37 11.92 -17.79
C PRO A 75 -1.35 12.78 -16.51
N SER A 76 -2.51 13.23 -16.05
CA SER A 76 -2.64 14.01 -14.81
C SER A 76 -2.40 13.19 -13.54
N LYS A 77 -2.43 11.86 -13.64
CA LYS A 77 -2.16 10.93 -12.54
C LYS A 77 -0.72 10.42 -12.53
N LEU A 78 0.15 10.94 -13.40
CA LEU A 78 1.54 10.50 -13.49
C LEU A 78 2.31 10.86 -12.22
N HIS A 79 2.90 9.85 -11.59
CA HIS A 79 3.71 9.98 -10.39
C HIS A 79 4.80 8.90 -10.38
N LEU A 80 5.91 9.19 -9.71
CA LEU A 80 6.94 8.20 -9.41
C LEU A 80 6.72 7.68 -8.00
N THR A 81 6.40 6.39 -7.87
CA THR A 81 6.32 5.72 -6.57
C THR A 81 7.71 5.51 -6.01
N VAL A 82 7.94 5.97 -4.77
CA VAL A 82 9.22 5.83 -4.06
C VAL A 82 9.13 4.74 -3.00
N VAL A 83 7.97 4.62 -2.34
CA VAL A 83 7.73 3.64 -1.28
C VAL A 83 6.30 3.13 -1.37
N MET A 84 6.09 1.83 -1.16
CA MET A 84 4.77 1.22 -0.99
C MET A 84 4.52 0.92 0.49
N LEU A 85 3.31 1.16 0.97
CA LEU A 85 2.95 1.06 2.38
C LEU A 85 1.71 0.18 2.57
N ASN A 86 1.71 -0.61 3.63
CA ASN A 86 0.53 -1.30 4.14
C ASN A 86 0.08 -0.61 5.44
N LEU A 87 -0.89 0.29 5.31
CA LEU A 87 -1.50 1.02 6.43
C LEU A 87 -2.90 0.45 6.63
N LYS A 88 -3.16 -0.15 7.79
CA LYS A 88 -4.39 -0.94 8.05
C LYS A 88 -5.51 -0.10 8.63
N ASP A 89 -5.16 0.95 9.36
CA ASP A 89 -6.11 1.82 10.03
C ASP A 89 -5.62 3.28 10.09
N VAL A 90 -6.42 4.13 10.73
CA VAL A 90 -6.13 5.56 10.87
C VAL A 90 -4.88 5.82 11.73
N LYS A 91 -4.57 4.94 12.70
CA LYS A 91 -3.39 5.09 13.55
C LYS A 91 -2.11 4.88 12.74
N ASP A 92 -2.10 3.88 11.86
CA ASP A 92 -0.99 3.66 10.92
C ASP A 92 -0.80 4.86 9.98
N LEU A 93 -1.90 5.42 9.47
CA LEU A 93 -1.89 6.60 8.62
C LEU A 93 -1.29 7.82 9.35
N ASP A 94 -1.71 8.07 10.59
CA ASP A 94 -1.22 9.21 11.35
C ASP A 94 0.25 9.03 11.78
N LYS A 95 0.67 7.80 12.05
CA LYS A 95 2.09 7.47 12.27
C LYS A 95 2.91 7.75 11.01
N ALA A 96 2.44 7.31 9.83
CA ALA A 96 3.13 7.57 8.56
C ALA A 96 3.25 9.07 8.28
N LYS A 97 2.18 9.85 8.47
CA LYS A 97 2.20 11.31 8.35
C LYS A 97 3.24 11.95 9.29
N ARG A 98 3.29 11.49 10.54
CA ARG A 98 4.25 12.00 11.54
C ARG A 98 5.68 11.71 11.10
N VAL A 99 5.99 10.47 10.73
CA VAL A 99 7.33 10.09 10.25
C VAL A 99 7.74 10.94 9.06
N LEU A 100 6.86 11.12 8.07
CA LEU A 100 7.15 11.94 6.88
C LEU A 100 7.46 13.40 7.23
N LYS A 101 6.76 13.97 8.21
CA LYS A 101 7.04 15.33 8.71
C LYS A 101 8.38 15.38 9.44
N ASP A 102 8.63 14.42 10.32
CA ASP A 102 9.81 14.36 11.18
C ASP A 102 11.11 14.21 10.36
N ILE A 103 11.08 13.46 9.25
CA ILE A 103 12.26 13.27 8.39
C ILE A 103 12.49 14.39 7.37
N SER A 104 11.56 15.35 7.23
CA SER A 104 11.62 16.39 6.19
C SER A 104 12.93 17.18 6.22
N LYS A 105 13.38 17.58 7.43
CA LYS A 105 14.66 18.28 7.60
C LYS A 105 15.84 17.44 7.11
N ASN A 106 15.89 16.16 7.48
CA ASN A 106 16.98 15.26 7.08
C ASN A 106 17.00 15.05 5.55
N VAL A 107 15.83 14.97 4.91
CA VAL A 107 15.73 14.87 3.45
C VAL A 107 16.27 16.14 2.80
N ASN A 108 15.86 17.32 3.28
CA ASN A 108 16.33 18.60 2.73
C ASN A 108 17.83 18.80 2.94
N ASP A 109 18.34 18.48 4.13
CA ASP A 109 19.77 18.55 4.46
C ASP A 109 20.58 17.62 3.56
N ALA A 110 20.12 16.37 3.36
CA ALA A 110 20.78 15.41 2.48
C ALA A 110 20.80 15.84 0.99
N LEU A 111 19.88 16.72 0.60
CA LEU A 111 19.81 17.30 -0.73
C LEU A 111 20.55 18.64 -0.83
N ASP A 112 21.22 19.10 0.23
CA ASP A 112 21.78 20.45 0.35
C ASP A 112 20.74 21.55 0.03
N ASN A 113 19.47 21.32 0.38
CA ASN A 113 18.33 22.15 0.01
C ASN A 113 18.18 22.39 -1.52
N ARG A 114 18.74 21.51 -2.36
CA ARG A 114 18.62 21.58 -3.81
C ARG A 114 17.50 20.69 -4.35
N PRO A 115 16.84 21.08 -5.46
CA PRO A 115 15.89 20.21 -6.13
C PRO A 115 16.54 18.94 -6.68
N VAL A 116 15.77 17.85 -6.74
CA VAL A 116 16.19 16.60 -7.40
C VAL A 116 15.81 16.66 -8.87
N ALA A 117 16.80 16.53 -9.76
CA ALA A 117 16.56 16.41 -11.20
C ALA A 117 16.29 14.96 -11.59
N ILE A 118 15.12 14.69 -12.16
CA ILE A 118 14.73 13.35 -12.65
C ILE A 118 14.67 13.36 -14.17
N ARG A 119 15.46 12.50 -14.82
CA ARG A 119 15.46 12.33 -16.28
C ARG A 119 14.81 11.00 -16.65
N LEU A 120 13.59 11.07 -17.16
CA LEU A 120 12.83 9.89 -17.63
C LEU A 120 13.30 9.49 -19.04
N ARG A 121 13.71 8.23 -19.23
CA ARG A 121 14.11 7.67 -20.53
C ARG A 121 13.80 6.18 -20.62
N GLY A 122 13.54 5.73 -21.84
CA GLY A 122 13.30 4.33 -22.16
C GLY A 122 11.91 3.84 -21.76
N LEU A 123 11.62 2.59 -22.11
CA LEU A 123 10.39 1.89 -21.78
C LEU A 123 10.75 0.50 -21.25
N VAL A 124 9.98 0.02 -20.28
CA VAL A 124 10.13 -1.34 -19.73
C VAL A 124 8.75 -1.99 -19.63
N LYS A 125 8.68 -3.28 -19.99
CA LYS A 125 7.50 -4.11 -19.79
C LYS A 125 7.73 -5.00 -18.58
N TRP A 126 6.91 -4.85 -17.55
CA TRP A 126 6.88 -5.77 -16.43
C TRP A 126 5.87 -6.89 -16.73
N ASN A 127 6.34 -8.14 -16.75
CA ASN A 127 5.43 -9.28 -16.82
C ASN A 127 4.89 -9.56 -15.40
N ILE A 128 3.69 -9.07 -15.09
CA ILE A 128 2.99 -9.40 -13.84
C ILE A 128 2.32 -10.78 -14.00
N LEU A 129 3.13 -11.82 -14.24
CA LEU A 129 2.66 -13.21 -14.22
C LEU A 129 2.76 -13.72 -12.77
N GLY A 130 1.80 -13.30 -11.94
CA GLY A 130 1.67 -13.72 -10.54
C GLY A 130 0.23 -13.86 -10.05
N PHE A 131 -0.76 -13.44 -10.84
CA PHE A 131 -2.17 -13.74 -10.58
C PHE A 131 -2.55 -14.97 -11.42
N LYS A 132 -2.21 -16.16 -10.92
CA LYS A 132 -2.91 -17.40 -11.25
C LYS A 132 -4.05 -17.58 -10.26
#